data_AF-A0AAD2PV63-F1
#
_entry.id   AF-A0AAD2PV63-F1
#
_cell.length_a   1.000
_cell.length_b   1.000
_cell.length_c   1.000
_cell.angle_alpha   90.00
_cell.angle_beta   90.00
_cell.angle_gamma   90.00
#
_symmetry.space_group_name_H-M   'P 1'
#
loop_
_entity.id
_entity.type
_entity.pdbx_description
1 polymer ?
#
loop_
_entity_poly.entity_id
_entity_poly.type
_entity_poly.pdbx_seq_one_letter_code
_entity_poly.pdbx_strand_id
1 'polypeptide(L)'
;MLSSLSNTGSVDRQGVSIGGSQAQFEVMAARLDKLEKENASLKEKVGKMEVKFQSEPKKFNAPSMMALVQQLQMRMASVEIKDLEQITVGGHAFGGVQDCVVFLETKMVFTGGFFGHDVVSMMNPVGNESKSSAHDDILVRDKLAIKGGFDNISAANLYTSMQKPLPRPFSGPGQHPLPALSTFDKWDKQDGIHGIRYTIDLGVEQEVNQSIGWIRSELMLHPEAMMVFTTLVYAAQSHWNKIATFLTELRQICKQQSDDDDQAWVYLCEVVKGLFTELHRIQSAGAARKNLGKLTVEDAGRMMWSVLRCHRLMDDFISHKFLGHPKLSGYSLSHLFRHRLTPKNLEPIKGQVEQLKRELAAVNVKLTKKKDKGT
;
A
#
# COMPACT_ATOMS: atom_id res chain seq x y z
N MET A 1 -74.83 1.02 0.61
CA MET A 1 -75.39 0.81 1.96
C MET A 1 -74.26 0.28 2.82
N LEU A 2 -73.45 1.14 3.44
CA LEU A 2 -73.65 1.72 4.77
C LEU A 2 -73.88 0.66 5.87
N SER A 3 -72.81 0.29 6.58
CA SER A 3 -72.77 0.41 8.03
C SER A 3 -71.33 0.39 8.54
N SER A 4 -71.00 1.52 9.17
CA SER A 4 -69.81 1.84 9.94
C SER A 4 -69.94 1.41 11.40
N LEU A 5 -68.84 1.62 12.14
CA LEU A 5 -68.64 1.63 13.60
C LEU A 5 -68.06 0.33 14.15
N SER A 6 -67.03 0.33 15.02
CA SER A 6 -66.16 1.36 15.58
C SER A 6 -65.21 0.59 16.50
N ASN A 7 -63.90 0.77 16.42
CA ASN A 7 -63.02 0.32 17.51
C ASN A 7 -61.94 1.36 17.79
N THR A 8 -61.98 1.86 19.01
CA THR A 8 -61.22 2.97 19.57
C THR A 8 -59.98 2.41 20.25
N GLY A 9 -58.82 2.59 19.61
CA GLY A 9 -57.50 2.30 20.22
C GLY A 9 -56.94 3.57 20.85
N SER A 10 -56.98 3.62 22.18
CA SER A 10 -56.35 4.66 23.02
C SER A 10 -54.84 4.62 22.85
N VAL A 11 -54.24 5.76 22.47
CA VAL A 11 -52.80 5.95 22.41
C VAL A 11 -52.35 6.47 23.77
N ASP A 12 -51.72 5.60 24.57
CA ASP A 12 -51.02 5.99 25.79
C ASP A 12 -49.83 6.88 25.45
N ARG A 13 -50.01 8.20 25.63
CA ARG A 13 -48.90 9.15 25.71
C ARG A 13 -48.23 8.98 27.08
N GLN A 14 -47.19 8.16 27.14
CA GLN A 14 -46.21 8.23 28.23
C GLN A 14 -45.54 9.61 28.17
N GLY A 15 -45.93 10.50 29.09
CA GLY A 15 -45.19 11.71 29.39
C GLY A 15 -43.81 11.35 29.92
N VAL A 16 -42.77 11.63 29.14
CA VAL A 16 -41.39 11.58 29.61
C VAL A 16 -41.24 12.67 30.67
N SER A 17 -41.19 12.25 31.93
CA SER A 17 -40.82 13.10 33.07
C SER A 17 -39.38 13.56 32.87
N ILE A 18 -39.19 14.80 32.41
CA ILE A 18 -37.89 15.49 32.43
C ILE A 18 -37.67 15.99 33.85
N GLY A 19 -37.51 15.05 34.78
CA GLY A 19 -37.08 15.27 36.15
C GLY A 19 -35.60 14.94 36.27
N GLY A 20 -34.74 15.68 35.56
CA GLY A 20 -33.31 15.67 35.87
C GLY A 20 -33.16 16.18 37.30
N SER A 21 -32.79 15.30 38.24
CA SER A 21 -32.71 15.68 39.65
C SER A 21 -31.76 16.86 39.81
N GLN A 22 -32.07 17.78 40.71
CA GLN A 22 -31.24 18.96 41.00
C GLN A 22 -29.75 18.59 41.24
N ALA A 23 -29.51 17.40 41.79
CA ALA A 23 -28.19 16.81 41.95
C ALA A 23 -27.43 16.57 40.62
N GLN A 24 -28.12 16.20 39.53
CA GLN A 24 -27.48 16.06 38.21
C GLN A 24 -27.04 17.41 37.62
N PHE A 25 -27.82 18.48 37.86
CA PHE A 25 -27.43 19.83 37.45
C PHE A 25 -26.23 20.35 38.23
N GLU A 26 -26.17 20.09 39.55
CA GLU A 26 -25.03 20.47 40.39
C GLU A 26 -23.74 19.74 39.96
N VAL A 27 -23.82 18.44 39.64
CA VAL A 27 -22.68 17.67 39.13
C VAL A 27 -22.21 18.22 37.77
N MET A 28 -23.14 18.60 36.89
CA MET A 28 -22.81 19.16 35.58
C MET A 28 -22.18 20.54 35.68
N ALA A 29 -22.68 21.39 36.59
CA ALA A 29 -22.12 22.71 36.87
C ALA A 29 -20.70 22.62 37.44
N ALA A 30 -20.45 21.70 38.37
CA ALA A 30 -19.11 21.46 38.91
C ALA A 30 -18.12 20.96 37.84
N ARG A 31 -18.60 20.14 36.89
CA ARG A 31 -17.78 19.67 35.77
C ARG A 31 -17.45 20.79 34.78
N LEU A 32 -18.39 21.70 34.51
CA LEU A 32 -18.17 22.87 33.67
C LEU A 32 -17.13 23.82 34.29
N ASP A 33 -17.26 24.15 35.58
CA ASP A 33 -16.29 25.01 36.28
C ASP A 33 -14.87 24.42 36.28
N LYS A 34 -14.75 23.09 36.42
CA LYS A 34 -13.46 22.40 36.29
C LYS A 34 -12.87 22.54 34.88
N LEU A 35 -13.68 22.36 33.84
CA LEU A 35 -13.25 22.47 32.44
C LEU A 35 -12.84 23.92 32.09
N GLU A 36 -13.53 24.92 32.62
CA GLU A 36 -13.19 26.32 32.42
C GLU A 36 -11.82 26.66 33.03
N LYS A 37 -11.53 26.15 34.24
CA LYS A 37 -10.23 26.30 34.91
C LYS A 37 -9.09 25.60 34.13
N GLU A 38 -9.32 24.40 33.64
CA GLU A 38 -8.34 23.68 32.80
C GLU A 38 -8.06 24.41 31.48
N ASN A 39 -9.11 24.93 30.82
CA ASN A 39 -8.97 25.72 29.60
C ASN A 39 -8.21 27.03 29.83
N ALA A 40 -8.45 27.73 30.94
CA ALA A 40 -7.69 28.91 31.31
C ALA A 40 -6.20 28.59 31.51
N SER A 41 -5.88 27.49 32.19
CA SER A 41 -4.50 27.03 32.39
C SER A 41 -3.80 26.66 31.07
N LEU A 42 -4.51 26.00 30.16
CA LEU A 42 -3.97 25.65 28.84
C LEU A 42 -3.70 26.90 27.99
N LYS A 43 -4.61 27.88 27.99
CA LYS A 43 -4.39 29.15 27.29
C LYS A 43 -3.15 29.88 27.81
N GLU A 44 -2.94 29.89 29.12
CA GLU A 44 -1.74 30.50 29.72
C GLU A 44 -0.45 29.76 29.30
N LYS A 45 -0.48 28.42 29.28
CA LYS A 45 0.67 27.61 28.81
C LYS A 45 0.97 27.83 27.34
N VAL A 46 -0.04 27.93 26.48
CA VAL A 46 0.13 28.23 25.05
C VAL A 46 0.73 29.62 24.87
N GLY A 47 0.22 30.64 25.57
CA GLY A 47 0.80 31.99 25.52
C GLY A 47 2.28 32.03 25.96
N LYS A 48 2.65 31.28 27.02
CA LYS A 48 4.06 31.15 27.44
C LYS A 48 4.93 30.45 26.38
N MET A 49 4.40 29.44 25.70
CA MET A 49 5.12 28.77 24.61
C MET A 49 5.28 29.68 23.37
N GLU A 50 4.27 30.47 23.03
CA GLU A 50 4.34 31.43 21.91
C GLU A 50 5.36 32.54 22.17
N VAL A 51 5.39 33.11 23.38
CA VAL A 51 6.40 34.11 23.76
C VAL A 51 7.81 33.52 23.74
N LYS A 52 7.99 32.26 24.18
CA LYS A 52 9.27 31.56 24.07
C LYS A 52 9.68 31.33 22.62
N PHE A 53 8.72 31.05 21.74
CA PHE A 53 8.98 30.83 20.32
C PHE A 53 9.29 32.11 19.54
N GLN A 54 8.78 33.26 19.98
CA GLN A 54 9.03 34.58 19.38
C GLN A 54 10.31 35.26 19.90
N SER A 55 10.76 34.93 21.12
CA SER A 55 11.94 35.54 21.76
C SER A 55 13.25 34.82 21.47
N GLU A 56 13.22 33.59 20.92
CA GLU A 56 14.42 32.93 20.42
C GLU A 56 14.66 33.29 18.94
N PRO A 57 15.73 34.05 18.60
CA PRO A 57 16.09 34.28 17.21
C PRO A 57 16.51 32.95 16.60
N LYS A 58 15.59 32.32 15.86
CA LYS A 58 15.89 31.15 15.04
C LYS A 58 16.91 31.53 13.98
N LYS A 59 18.19 31.29 14.29
CA LYS A 59 19.18 30.95 13.26
C LYS A 59 18.78 29.59 12.69
N PHE A 60 17.72 29.58 11.88
CA PHE A 60 17.40 28.45 11.02
C PHE A 60 18.46 28.47 9.91
N ASN A 61 19.62 27.90 10.20
CA ASN A 61 20.56 27.49 9.17
C ASN A 61 19.87 26.36 8.40
N ALA A 62 19.02 26.73 7.43
CA ALA A 62 18.58 25.79 6.42
C ALA A 62 19.86 25.15 5.85
N PRO A 63 20.00 23.81 5.90
CA PRO A 63 21.16 23.15 5.33
C PRO A 63 21.30 23.66 3.89
N SER A 64 22.52 24.04 3.49
CA SER A 64 22.74 24.37 2.09
C SER A 64 22.28 23.18 1.24
N MET A 65 21.78 23.44 0.04
CA MET A 65 21.37 22.38 -0.88
C MET A 65 22.49 21.35 -1.10
N MET A 66 23.75 21.78 -1.02
CA MET A 66 24.94 20.92 -0.99
C MET A 66 24.98 19.98 0.23
N ALA A 67 24.72 20.49 1.44
CA ALA A 67 24.66 19.65 2.64
C ALA A 67 23.53 18.61 2.57
N LEU A 68 22.38 18.99 1.98
CA LEU A 68 21.26 18.08 1.78
C LEU A 68 21.61 16.99 0.74
N VAL A 69 22.25 17.37 -0.37
CA VAL A 69 22.72 16.44 -1.41
C VAL A 69 23.77 15.49 -0.83
N GLN A 70 24.71 15.98 -0.02
CA GLN A 70 25.75 15.16 0.60
C GLN A 70 25.17 14.19 1.64
N GLN A 71 24.15 14.60 2.38
CA GLN A 71 23.43 13.73 3.30
C GLN A 71 22.62 12.65 2.55
N LEU A 72 22.03 12.99 1.41
CA LEU A 72 21.37 12.03 0.53
C LEU A 72 22.38 11.05 -0.09
N GLN A 73 23.55 11.52 -0.53
CA GLN A 73 24.62 10.68 -1.05
C GLN A 73 25.15 9.70 0.00
N MET A 74 25.33 10.13 1.25
CA MET A 74 25.72 9.23 2.35
C MET A 74 24.65 8.18 2.64
N ARG A 75 23.36 8.55 2.58
CA ARG A 75 22.25 7.59 2.71
C ARG A 75 22.13 6.64 1.51
N MET A 76 22.52 7.08 0.32
CA MET A 76 22.58 6.21 -0.87
C MET A 76 23.73 5.22 -0.76
N ALA A 77 24.92 5.69 -0.37
CA ALA A 77 26.10 4.84 -0.17
C ALA A 77 25.90 3.79 0.94
N SER A 78 25.20 4.13 2.03
CA SER A 78 24.88 3.15 3.09
C SER A 78 23.85 2.10 2.66
N VAL A 79 23.06 2.36 1.62
CA VAL A 79 22.12 1.39 1.02
C VAL A 79 22.85 0.45 0.05
N GLU A 80 23.94 0.88 -0.57
CA GLU A 80 24.73 0.06 -1.51
C GLU A 80 25.62 -0.98 -0.82
N ILE A 81 25.99 -0.80 0.46
CA ILE A 81 26.96 -1.66 1.17
C ILE A 81 26.32 -2.88 1.88
N LYS A 82 24.98 -3.04 1.87
CA LYS A 82 24.28 -4.16 2.54
C LYS A 82 24.13 -5.45 1.71
N ASP A 83 24.71 -5.51 0.52
CA ASP A 83 24.48 -6.59 -0.46
C ASP A 83 25.24 -7.91 -0.17
N LEU A 84 25.99 -7.99 0.96
CA LEU A 84 26.68 -9.21 1.42
C LEU A 84 25.98 -9.94 2.59
N GLU A 85 24.79 -9.50 2.98
CA GLU A 85 24.08 -10.10 4.12
C GLU A 85 23.39 -11.41 3.73
N GLN A 86 23.76 -12.47 4.47
CA GLN A 86 23.10 -13.77 4.49
C GLN A 86 21.60 -13.62 4.80
N ILE A 87 20.76 -14.37 4.08
CA ILE A 87 19.31 -14.38 4.28
C ILE A 87 18.91 -15.68 4.97
N THR A 88 18.28 -15.59 6.14
CA THR A 88 17.83 -16.75 6.90
C THR A 88 16.33 -16.96 6.75
N VAL A 89 15.92 -18.13 6.28
CA VAL A 89 14.51 -18.53 6.12
C VAL A 89 14.36 -19.97 6.56
N GLY A 90 13.31 -20.28 7.33
CA GLY A 90 13.06 -21.65 7.79
C GLY A 90 14.26 -22.27 8.51
N GLY A 91 15.02 -21.47 9.28
CA GLY A 91 16.24 -21.94 9.97
C GLY A 91 17.46 -22.21 9.06
N HIS A 92 17.35 -22.08 7.74
CA HIS A 92 18.46 -22.20 6.80
C HIS A 92 18.95 -20.83 6.35
N ALA A 93 20.24 -20.68 6.11
CA ALA A 93 20.86 -19.40 5.86
C ALA A 93 21.60 -19.40 4.52
N PHE A 94 21.25 -18.46 3.63
CA PHE A 94 21.70 -18.40 2.24
C PHE A 94 22.55 -17.14 1.99
N GLY A 95 23.79 -17.31 1.56
CA GLY A 95 24.70 -16.23 1.17
C GLY A 95 24.73 -15.94 -0.33
N GLY A 96 24.13 -16.80 -1.16
CA GLY A 96 24.06 -16.57 -2.60
C GLY A 96 23.46 -17.72 -3.40
N VAL A 97 23.57 -17.61 -4.72
CA VAL A 97 23.06 -18.60 -5.68
C VAL A 97 23.63 -20.00 -5.41
N GLN A 98 24.93 -20.10 -5.07
CA GLN A 98 25.56 -21.39 -4.84
C GLN A 98 24.97 -22.11 -3.62
N ASP A 99 24.67 -21.40 -2.54
CA ASP A 99 24.01 -21.98 -1.37
C ASP A 99 22.60 -22.45 -1.70
N CYS A 100 21.88 -21.71 -2.55
CA CYS A 100 20.58 -22.16 -3.05
C CYS A 100 20.70 -23.44 -3.89
N VAL A 101 21.71 -23.56 -4.76
CA VAL A 101 21.96 -24.79 -5.54
C VAL A 101 22.25 -25.96 -4.60
N VAL A 102 23.19 -25.79 -3.68
CA VAL A 102 23.55 -26.84 -2.70
C VAL A 102 22.34 -27.25 -1.87
N PHE A 103 21.51 -26.30 -1.45
CA PHE A 103 20.28 -26.60 -0.73
C PHE A 103 19.30 -27.44 -1.59
N LEU A 104 19.06 -27.05 -2.85
CA LEU A 104 18.16 -27.77 -3.74
C LEU A 104 18.65 -29.20 -4.05
N GLU A 105 19.97 -29.38 -4.19
CA GLU A 105 20.57 -30.70 -4.41
C GLU A 105 20.49 -31.58 -3.16
N THR A 106 20.86 -31.04 -2.01
CA THR A 106 21.07 -31.82 -0.78
C THR A 106 19.81 -31.99 0.06
N LYS A 107 18.87 -31.04 0.01
CA LYS A 107 17.68 -31.02 0.87
C LYS A 107 16.39 -31.39 0.15
N MET A 108 16.33 -31.30 -1.18
CA MET A 108 15.12 -31.60 -1.97
C MET A 108 15.33 -32.68 -3.04
N VAL A 109 16.58 -33.01 -3.40
CA VAL A 109 16.90 -33.86 -4.57
C VAL A 109 16.18 -33.32 -5.81
N PHE A 110 16.52 -32.09 -6.21
CA PHE A 110 15.83 -31.35 -7.27
C PHE A 110 15.51 -32.20 -8.51
N THR A 111 14.23 -32.45 -8.74
CA THR A 111 13.74 -33.18 -9.92
C THR A 111 13.29 -32.28 -11.06
N GLY A 112 13.15 -30.97 -10.80
CA GLY A 112 12.64 -29.97 -11.76
C GLY A 112 11.48 -29.12 -11.23
N GLY A 113 10.93 -29.47 -10.06
CA GLY A 113 9.94 -28.66 -9.35
C GLY A 113 10.55 -27.54 -8.50
N PHE A 114 9.89 -26.39 -8.45
CA PHE A 114 10.21 -25.28 -7.54
C PHE A 114 8.94 -24.77 -6.83
N PHE A 115 9.05 -24.42 -5.55
CA PHE A 115 7.90 -24.09 -4.67
C PHE A 115 8.03 -22.73 -3.95
N GLY A 116 9.11 -21.99 -4.22
CA GLY A 116 9.32 -20.68 -3.59
C GLY A 116 8.49 -19.60 -4.28
N HIS A 117 7.73 -18.84 -3.50
CA HIS A 117 7.00 -17.68 -3.99
C HIS A 117 7.47 -16.42 -3.27
N ASP A 118 7.64 -15.33 -4.01
CA ASP A 118 7.57 -13.96 -3.49
C ASP A 118 6.19 -13.35 -3.78
N VAL A 119 5.95 -12.14 -3.26
CA VAL A 119 4.67 -11.44 -3.42
C VAL A 119 4.28 -11.23 -4.89
N VAL A 120 5.23 -10.99 -5.80
CA VAL A 120 4.94 -10.75 -7.22
C VAL A 120 4.49 -12.05 -7.87
N SER A 121 5.22 -13.13 -7.65
CA SER A 121 4.91 -14.46 -8.19
C SER A 121 3.61 -15.04 -7.65
N MET A 122 3.27 -14.73 -6.39
CA MET A 122 2.01 -15.12 -5.76
C MET A 122 0.81 -14.39 -6.38
N MET A 123 0.97 -13.11 -6.73
CA MET A 123 -0.10 -12.30 -7.33
C MET A 123 -0.23 -12.51 -8.84
N ASN A 124 0.84 -12.89 -9.54
CA ASN A 124 0.87 -12.99 -11.00
C ASN A 124 -0.17 -13.94 -11.63
N PRO A 125 -0.50 -15.11 -11.05
CA PRO A 125 -1.56 -15.96 -11.59
C PRO A 125 -2.98 -15.38 -11.39
N VAL A 126 -3.15 -14.44 -10.46
CA VAL A 126 -4.46 -13.92 -10.08
C VAL A 126 -5.03 -12.98 -11.16
N GLY A 127 -6.35 -12.98 -11.34
CA GLY A 127 -7.07 -11.95 -12.12
C GLY A 127 -7.45 -12.29 -13.56
N ASN A 128 -7.42 -13.56 -13.96
CA ASN A 128 -7.84 -13.97 -15.32
C ASN A 128 -9.15 -14.79 -15.37
N GLU A 129 -9.73 -15.10 -14.22
CA GLU A 129 -10.85 -16.06 -14.14
C GLU A 129 -12.19 -15.48 -14.59
N SER A 130 -12.34 -14.15 -14.65
CA SER A 130 -13.59 -13.52 -15.07
C SER A 130 -13.89 -13.65 -16.58
N LYS A 131 -12.97 -14.21 -17.38
CA LYS A 131 -13.18 -14.43 -18.83
C LYS A 131 -12.80 -15.82 -19.36
N SER A 132 -11.98 -16.61 -18.67
CA SER A 132 -11.71 -17.98 -19.10
C SER A 132 -11.44 -18.96 -17.96
N SER A 133 -12.53 -19.31 -17.28
CA SER A 133 -12.66 -20.59 -16.58
C SER A 133 -12.83 -21.79 -17.53
N ALA A 134 -12.61 -21.59 -18.84
CA ALA A 134 -12.66 -22.67 -19.80
C ALA A 134 -11.53 -23.65 -19.48
N HIS A 135 -11.89 -24.92 -19.28
CA HIS A 135 -10.97 -26.02 -19.03
C HIS A 135 -9.80 -26.06 -20.03
N ASP A 136 -10.04 -25.59 -21.26
CA ASP A 136 -9.04 -25.48 -22.31
C ASP A 136 -7.87 -24.54 -21.96
N ASP A 137 -8.13 -23.44 -21.24
CA ASP A 137 -7.10 -22.46 -20.89
C ASP A 137 -6.15 -22.98 -19.82
N ILE A 138 -6.67 -23.79 -18.88
CA ILE A 138 -5.86 -24.47 -17.86
C ILE A 138 -4.92 -25.47 -18.56
N LEU A 139 -5.47 -26.31 -19.45
CA LEU A 139 -4.68 -27.29 -20.19
C LEU A 139 -3.63 -26.63 -21.10
N VAL A 140 -3.96 -25.48 -21.72
CA VAL A 140 -3.00 -24.70 -22.51
C VAL A 140 -1.89 -24.17 -21.63
N ARG A 141 -2.19 -23.66 -20.43
CA ARG A 141 -1.18 -23.17 -19.48
C ARG A 141 -0.23 -24.30 -19.06
N ASP A 142 -0.76 -25.48 -18.73
CA ASP A 142 0.04 -26.64 -18.35
C ASP A 142 0.92 -27.11 -19.51
N LYS A 143 0.36 -27.18 -20.72
CA LYS A 143 1.11 -27.53 -21.93
C LYS A 143 2.24 -26.53 -22.21
N LEU A 144 2.01 -25.24 -21.98
CA LEU A 144 3.03 -24.20 -22.15
C LEU A 144 4.11 -24.28 -21.07
N ALA A 145 3.75 -24.63 -19.83
CA ALA A 145 4.73 -24.88 -18.76
C ALA A 145 5.65 -26.05 -19.13
N ILE A 146 5.09 -27.18 -19.55
CA ILE A 146 5.85 -28.36 -19.99
C ILE A 146 6.72 -28.02 -21.20
N LYS A 147 6.18 -27.32 -22.20
CA LYS A 147 6.94 -26.87 -23.38
C LYS A 147 8.09 -25.93 -22.99
N GLY A 148 7.91 -25.15 -21.93
CA GLY A 148 8.94 -24.30 -21.33
C GLY A 148 9.95 -25.06 -20.46
N GLY A 149 9.85 -26.39 -20.36
CA GLY A 149 10.76 -27.21 -19.57
C GLY A 149 10.55 -27.09 -18.06
N PHE A 150 9.34 -26.75 -17.62
CA PHE A 150 8.95 -26.72 -16.21
C PHE A 150 8.15 -27.97 -15.86
N ASP A 151 8.51 -28.63 -14.76
CA ASP A 151 7.83 -29.85 -14.31
C ASP A 151 6.54 -29.54 -13.54
N ASN A 152 6.44 -28.33 -13.00
CA ASN A 152 5.24 -27.87 -12.35
C ASN A 152 4.89 -26.43 -12.77
N ILE A 153 3.62 -26.11 -12.59
CA ILE A 153 3.08 -24.82 -13.00
C ILE A 153 3.51 -23.67 -12.09
N SER A 154 3.83 -23.95 -10.82
CA SER A 154 4.33 -22.96 -9.87
C SER A 154 5.67 -22.38 -10.35
N ALA A 155 6.61 -23.22 -10.78
CA ALA A 155 7.89 -22.81 -11.35
C ALA A 155 7.71 -21.97 -12.62
N ALA A 156 6.77 -22.37 -13.49
CA ALA A 156 6.43 -21.58 -14.67
C ALA A 156 5.83 -20.21 -14.30
N ASN A 157 4.90 -20.17 -13.35
CA ASN A 157 4.28 -18.93 -12.86
C ASN A 157 5.32 -17.98 -12.26
N LEU A 158 6.22 -18.50 -11.41
CA LEU A 158 7.33 -17.75 -10.87
C LEU A 158 8.20 -17.19 -11.99
N TYR A 159 8.65 -18.03 -12.92
CA TYR A 159 9.48 -17.60 -14.04
C TYR A 159 8.79 -16.49 -14.86
N THR A 160 7.50 -16.63 -15.17
CA THR A 160 6.76 -15.61 -15.92
C THR A 160 6.62 -14.30 -15.15
N SER A 161 6.51 -14.35 -13.81
CA SER A 161 6.46 -13.15 -12.97
C SER A 161 7.78 -12.36 -13.03
N MET A 162 8.92 -13.06 -13.14
CA MET A 162 10.24 -12.43 -13.27
C MET A 162 10.44 -11.70 -14.60
N GLN A 163 9.59 -11.94 -15.61
CA GLN A 163 9.67 -11.30 -16.93
C GLN A 163 8.97 -9.94 -17.00
N LYS A 164 8.18 -9.58 -15.98
CA LYS A 164 7.34 -8.39 -16.02
C LYS A 164 7.61 -7.48 -14.83
N PRO A 165 7.67 -6.15 -15.04
CA PRO A 165 7.90 -5.21 -13.95
C PRO A 165 6.69 -5.02 -13.04
N LEU A 166 5.49 -5.40 -13.49
CA LEU A 166 4.26 -5.31 -12.70
C LEU A 166 3.59 -6.69 -12.67
N PRO A 167 2.99 -7.08 -11.52
CA PRO A 167 2.09 -8.21 -11.45
C PRO A 167 0.96 -8.06 -12.47
N ARG A 168 0.49 -9.19 -13.00
CA ARG A 168 -0.60 -9.21 -13.97
C ARG A 168 -1.86 -8.46 -13.50
N PRO A 169 -2.36 -8.60 -12.26
CA PRO A 169 -3.54 -7.85 -11.80
C PRO A 169 -3.42 -6.32 -11.89
N PHE A 170 -2.20 -5.78 -11.90
CA PHE A 170 -1.94 -4.34 -11.95
C PHE A 170 -1.57 -3.84 -13.35
N SER A 171 -1.32 -4.77 -14.27
CA SER A 171 -0.94 -4.48 -15.65
C SER A 171 -2.15 -4.18 -16.51
N GLY A 172 -1.97 -3.39 -17.57
CA GLY A 172 -3.03 -3.07 -18.51
C GLY A 172 -2.62 -1.98 -19.50
N PRO A 173 -3.49 -1.63 -20.45
CA PRO A 173 -3.25 -0.50 -21.34
C PRO A 173 -3.40 0.83 -20.60
N GLY A 174 -2.56 1.81 -20.92
CA GLY A 174 -2.64 3.18 -20.42
C GLY A 174 -1.34 3.71 -19.82
N GLN A 175 -1.33 5.01 -19.53
CA GLN A 175 -0.17 5.70 -18.94
C GLN A 175 -0.23 5.78 -17.40
N HIS A 176 -1.35 5.36 -16.79
CA HIS A 176 -1.50 5.35 -15.34
C HIS A 176 -0.41 4.45 -14.69
N PRO A 177 0.15 4.81 -13.52
CA PRO A 177 1.23 4.04 -12.91
C PRO A 177 0.90 2.56 -12.70
N LEU A 178 -0.35 2.29 -12.32
CA LEU A 178 -0.94 0.94 -12.23
C LEU A 178 -2.18 0.91 -13.14
N PRO A 179 -2.07 0.56 -14.43
CA PRO A 179 -3.16 0.75 -15.40
C PRO A 179 -4.49 0.08 -15.05
N ALA A 180 -4.46 -1.12 -14.48
CA ALA A 180 -5.68 -1.81 -14.05
C ALA A 180 -6.37 -1.13 -12.86
N LEU A 181 -5.61 -0.35 -12.09
CA LEU A 181 -6.04 0.38 -10.90
C LEU A 181 -6.14 1.89 -11.18
N SER A 182 -6.66 2.29 -12.35
CA SER A 182 -6.71 3.71 -12.74
C SER A 182 -7.56 4.59 -11.83
N THR A 183 -8.41 4.01 -10.97
CA THR A 183 -9.24 4.72 -9.98
C THR A 183 -9.31 3.89 -8.70
N PHE A 184 -9.60 4.53 -7.56
CA PHE A 184 -9.78 3.82 -6.29
C PHE A 184 -10.97 2.85 -6.33
N ASP A 185 -12.07 3.19 -7.02
CA ASP A 185 -13.24 2.28 -7.17
C ASP A 185 -12.87 0.95 -7.86
N LYS A 186 -11.92 0.97 -8.81
CA LYS A 186 -11.40 -0.27 -9.41
C LYS A 186 -10.58 -1.11 -8.42
N TRP A 187 -9.90 -0.46 -7.49
CA TRP A 187 -9.15 -1.14 -6.42
C TRP A 187 -10.10 -1.75 -5.39
N ASP A 188 -10.97 -0.93 -4.80
CA ASP A 188 -11.83 -1.30 -3.68
C ASP A 188 -13.10 -0.44 -3.74
N LYS A 189 -14.25 -1.08 -3.98
CA LYS A 189 -15.56 -0.41 -4.00
C LYS A 189 -16.10 -0.08 -2.61
N GLN A 190 -15.39 -0.50 -1.57
CA GLN A 190 -15.78 -0.36 -0.17
C GLN A 190 -17.09 -1.08 0.18
N ASP A 191 -17.48 -2.08 -0.62
CA ASP A 191 -18.61 -2.98 -0.37
C ASP A 191 -18.18 -4.37 0.15
N GLY A 192 -16.86 -4.57 0.28
CA GLY A 192 -16.24 -5.79 0.82
C GLY A 192 -16.15 -6.97 -0.14
N ILE A 193 -16.71 -6.87 -1.36
CA ILE A 193 -16.80 -8.00 -2.31
C ILE A 193 -16.46 -7.64 -3.75
N HIS A 194 -16.31 -6.36 -4.09
CA HIS A 194 -15.91 -5.91 -5.42
C HIS A 194 -14.62 -5.10 -5.39
N GLY A 195 -14.01 -5.02 -6.57
CA GLY A 195 -12.72 -4.38 -6.78
C GLY A 195 -11.61 -5.42 -6.95
N ILE A 196 -10.53 -4.99 -7.57
CA ILE A 196 -9.37 -5.84 -7.86
C ILE A 196 -8.72 -6.35 -6.57
N ARG A 197 -8.79 -5.59 -5.46
CA ARG A 197 -8.32 -6.03 -4.16
C ARG A 197 -8.95 -7.36 -3.74
N TYR A 198 -10.28 -7.44 -3.76
CA TYR A 198 -11.01 -8.65 -3.37
C TYR A 198 -10.62 -9.85 -4.23
N THR A 199 -10.50 -9.65 -5.56
CA THR A 199 -10.05 -10.71 -6.48
C THR A 199 -8.63 -11.17 -6.15
N ILE A 200 -7.72 -10.26 -5.81
CA ILE A 200 -6.35 -10.62 -5.43
C ILE A 200 -6.33 -11.33 -4.08
N ASP A 201 -7.07 -10.85 -3.08
CA ASP A 201 -7.15 -11.48 -1.75
C ASP A 201 -7.60 -12.95 -1.87
N LEU A 202 -8.66 -13.22 -2.62
CA LEU A 202 -9.12 -14.59 -2.89
C LEU A 202 -8.10 -15.42 -3.66
N GLY A 203 -7.51 -14.88 -4.73
CA GLY A 203 -6.55 -15.62 -5.54
C GLY A 203 -5.26 -15.94 -4.78
N VAL A 204 -4.77 -15.00 -3.96
CA VAL A 204 -3.60 -15.22 -3.09
C VAL A 204 -3.91 -16.30 -2.05
N GLU A 205 -5.09 -16.29 -1.44
CA GLU A 205 -5.50 -17.35 -0.50
C GLU A 205 -5.54 -18.73 -1.18
N GLN A 206 -6.10 -18.81 -2.38
CA GLN A 206 -6.15 -20.05 -3.17
C GLN A 206 -4.74 -20.53 -3.54
N GLU A 207 -3.86 -19.65 -4.01
CA GLU A 207 -2.48 -19.98 -4.37
C GLU A 207 -1.67 -20.43 -3.16
N VAL A 208 -1.87 -19.82 -1.99
CA VAL A 208 -1.26 -20.27 -0.72
C VAL A 208 -1.72 -21.70 -0.39
N ASN A 209 -3.03 -21.96 -0.42
CA ASN A 209 -3.56 -23.28 -0.11
C ASN A 209 -3.06 -24.35 -1.08
N GLN A 210 -3.02 -24.07 -2.38
CA GLN A 210 -2.46 -24.96 -3.40
C GLN A 210 -0.97 -25.22 -3.19
N SER A 211 -0.19 -24.14 -3.00
CA SER A 211 1.26 -24.23 -2.80
C SER A 211 1.62 -25.05 -1.55
N ILE A 212 0.93 -24.82 -0.42
CA ILE A 212 1.13 -25.61 0.80
C ILE A 212 0.74 -27.07 0.60
N GLY A 213 -0.34 -27.34 -0.14
CA GLY A 213 -0.74 -28.71 -0.52
C GLY A 213 0.38 -29.44 -1.26
N TRP A 214 0.94 -28.82 -2.31
CA TRP A 214 2.05 -29.38 -3.10
C TRP A 214 3.33 -29.52 -2.28
N ILE A 215 3.69 -28.51 -1.49
CA ILE A 215 4.86 -28.56 -0.61
C ILE A 215 4.74 -29.77 0.34
N ARG A 216 3.57 -30.01 0.94
CA ARG A 216 3.37 -31.14 1.85
C ARG A 216 3.45 -32.49 1.14
N SER A 217 2.91 -32.61 -0.07
CA SER A 217 2.93 -33.88 -0.81
C SER A 217 4.32 -34.20 -1.36
N GLU A 218 4.99 -33.21 -1.96
CA GLU A 218 6.27 -33.39 -2.66
C GLU A 218 7.46 -33.40 -1.70
N LEU A 219 7.40 -32.64 -0.60
CA LEU A 219 8.52 -32.47 0.33
C LEU A 219 8.31 -33.20 1.66
N MET A 220 7.40 -34.18 1.71
CA MET A 220 7.10 -34.97 2.91
C MET A 220 8.36 -35.61 3.52
N LEU A 221 9.29 -36.08 2.68
CA LEU A 221 10.56 -36.69 3.10
C LEU A 221 11.71 -35.68 3.25
N HIS A 222 11.42 -34.38 3.09
CA HIS A 222 12.38 -33.29 3.01
C HIS A 222 12.00 -32.15 3.97
N PRO A 223 12.00 -32.39 5.29
CA PRO A 223 11.41 -31.47 6.28
C PRO A 223 12.06 -30.08 6.30
N GLU A 224 13.37 -29.98 6.07
CA GLU A 224 14.05 -28.69 5.96
C GLU A 224 13.58 -27.89 4.74
N ALA A 225 13.47 -28.55 3.57
CA ALA A 225 12.95 -27.92 2.35
C ALA A 225 11.49 -27.49 2.54
N MET A 226 10.66 -28.37 3.11
CA MET A 226 9.27 -28.08 3.44
C MET A 226 9.15 -26.83 4.33
N MET A 227 9.98 -26.71 5.37
CA MET A 227 9.98 -25.56 6.28
C MET A 227 10.37 -24.26 5.56
N VAL A 228 11.42 -24.28 4.73
CA VAL A 228 11.86 -23.10 3.96
C VAL A 228 10.75 -22.64 3.01
N PHE A 229 10.21 -23.52 2.18
CA PHE A 229 9.21 -23.13 1.18
C PHE A 229 7.87 -22.73 1.80
N THR A 230 7.43 -23.41 2.87
CA THR A 230 6.24 -23.00 3.64
C THR A 230 6.40 -21.60 4.21
N THR A 231 7.57 -21.29 4.76
CA THR A 231 7.88 -19.94 5.29
C THR A 231 7.80 -18.89 4.19
N LEU A 232 8.37 -19.16 3.01
CA LEU A 232 8.32 -18.23 1.87
C LEU A 232 6.88 -17.98 1.40
N VAL A 233 6.05 -19.01 1.30
CA VAL A 233 4.64 -18.88 0.88
C VAL A 233 3.86 -17.99 1.85
N TYR A 234 3.95 -18.24 3.16
CA TYR A 234 3.26 -17.41 4.15
C TYR A 234 3.81 -15.99 4.24
N ALA A 235 5.14 -15.81 4.09
CA ALA A 235 5.73 -14.48 4.03
C ALA A 235 5.22 -13.69 2.81
N ALA A 236 5.09 -14.32 1.65
CA ALA A 236 4.57 -13.67 0.44
C ALA A 236 3.11 -13.22 0.60
N GLN A 237 2.28 -14.05 1.25
CA GLN A 237 0.91 -13.67 1.60
C GLN A 237 0.89 -12.49 2.57
N SER A 238 1.73 -12.52 3.61
CA SER A 238 1.86 -11.41 4.56
C SER A 238 2.29 -10.11 3.87
N HIS A 239 3.26 -10.19 2.96
CA HIS A 239 3.72 -9.05 2.15
C HIS A 239 2.60 -8.47 1.30
N TRP A 240 1.79 -9.32 0.65
CA TRP A 240 0.60 -8.88 -0.08
C TRP A 240 -0.36 -8.10 0.83
N ASN A 241 -0.71 -8.67 1.99
CA ASN A 241 -1.61 -8.02 2.94
C ASN A 241 -1.09 -6.64 3.35
N LYS A 242 0.23 -6.48 3.55
CA LYS A 242 0.83 -5.18 3.86
C LYS A 242 0.72 -4.18 2.70
N ILE A 243 0.89 -4.61 1.45
CA ILE A 243 0.69 -3.75 0.27
C ILE A 243 -0.78 -3.33 0.15
N ALA A 244 -1.71 -4.27 0.30
CA ALA A 244 -3.14 -4.00 0.19
C ALA A 244 -3.62 -3.02 1.29
N THR A 245 -3.21 -3.25 2.54
CA THR A 245 -3.48 -2.33 3.65
C THR A 245 -2.88 -0.95 3.39
N PHE A 246 -1.63 -0.89 2.90
CA PHE A 246 -0.97 0.37 2.58
C PHE A 246 -1.75 1.20 1.56
N LEU A 247 -2.19 0.59 0.45
CA LEU A 247 -2.99 1.27 -0.58
C LEU A 247 -4.30 1.83 -0.01
N THR A 248 -5.02 1.05 0.78
CA THR A 248 -6.31 1.45 1.33
C THR A 248 -6.18 2.51 2.41
N GLU A 249 -5.33 2.30 3.41
CA GLU A 249 -5.21 3.21 4.57
C GLU A 249 -4.57 4.54 4.17
N LEU A 250 -3.49 4.49 3.38
CA LEU A 250 -2.80 5.71 2.99
C LEU A 250 -3.63 6.56 2.02
N ARG A 251 -4.50 5.96 1.21
CA ARG A 251 -5.47 6.71 0.41
C ARG A 251 -6.39 7.53 1.30
N GLN A 252 -6.90 6.95 2.40
CA GLN A 252 -7.79 7.70 3.29
C GLN A 252 -7.08 8.90 3.92
N ILE A 253 -5.81 8.73 4.30
CA ILE A 253 -4.99 9.83 4.82
C ILE A 253 -4.76 10.90 3.74
N CYS A 254 -4.36 10.50 2.54
CA CYS A 254 -4.10 11.46 1.45
C CYS A 254 -5.37 12.19 1.02
N LYS A 255 -6.52 11.50 0.99
CA LYS A 255 -7.82 12.10 0.71
C LYS A 255 -8.25 13.13 1.76
N GLN A 256 -7.90 12.93 3.03
CA GLN A 256 -8.16 13.93 4.07
C GLN A 256 -7.26 15.17 3.96
N GLN A 257 -6.14 15.06 3.24
CA GLN A 257 -5.14 16.10 3.09
C GLN A 257 -5.16 16.79 1.71
N SER A 258 -5.88 16.22 0.74
CA SER A 258 -5.96 16.67 -0.63
C SER A 258 -7.42 16.91 -1.01
N ASP A 259 -7.70 18.06 -1.62
CA ASP A 259 -9.00 18.33 -2.24
C ASP A 259 -9.21 17.54 -3.55
N ASP A 260 -8.17 16.84 -4.02
CA ASP A 260 -8.16 16.03 -5.23
C ASP A 260 -7.91 14.55 -4.88
N ASP A 261 -8.98 13.77 -4.86
CA ASP A 261 -8.98 12.33 -4.55
C ASP A 261 -8.28 11.50 -5.64
N ASP A 262 -8.38 11.93 -6.90
CA ASP A 262 -7.74 11.25 -8.03
C ASP A 262 -6.22 11.41 -7.96
N GLN A 263 -5.73 12.62 -7.65
CA GLN A 263 -4.29 12.85 -7.44
C GLN A 263 -3.75 12.08 -6.24
N ALA A 264 -4.50 12.05 -5.13
CA ALA A 264 -4.15 11.26 -3.96
C ALA A 264 -4.00 9.77 -4.32
N TRP A 265 -4.86 9.24 -5.19
CA TRP A 265 -4.77 7.87 -5.67
C TRP A 265 -3.59 7.63 -6.61
N VAL A 266 -3.35 8.53 -7.57
CA VAL A 266 -2.23 8.44 -8.52
C VAL A 266 -0.88 8.44 -7.78
N TYR A 267 -0.73 9.26 -6.74
CA TYR A 267 0.45 9.28 -5.89
C TYR A 267 0.79 7.90 -5.32
N LEU A 268 -0.20 7.21 -4.77
CA LEU A 268 -0.02 5.89 -4.18
C LEU A 268 0.33 4.84 -5.22
N CYS A 269 -0.30 4.93 -6.39
CA CYS A 269 0.00 4.06 -7.51
C CYS A 269 1.45 4.25 -8.01
N GLU A 270 1.99 5.47 -8.01
CA GLU A 270 3.41 5.71 -8.34
C GLU A 270 4.36 5.03 -7.33
N VAL A 271 4.06 5.12 -6.04
CA VAL A 271 4.88 4.48 -4.99
C VAL A 271 4.86 2.97 -5.14
N VAL A 272 3.68 2.38 -5.34
CA VAL A 272 3.52 0.93 -5.50
C VAL A 272 4.13 0.43 -6.82
N LYS A 273 4.02 1.20 -7.91
CA LYS A 273 4.77 0.92 -9.14
C LYS A 273 6.27 0.92 -8.88
N GLY A 274 6.76 1.87 -8.08
CA GLY A 274 8.16 1.93 -7.66
C GLY A 274 8.58 0.68 -6.90
N LEU A 275 7.77 0.23 -5.94
CA LEU A 275 7.98 -1.01 -5.19
C LEU A 275 8.18 -2.20 -6.13
N PHE A 276 7.25 -2.42 -7.08
CA PHE A 276 7.38 -3.54 -8.02
C PHE A 276 8.53 -3.38 -9.00
N THR A 277 8.86 -2.14 -9.38
CA THR A 277 10.04 -1.85 -10.21
C THR A 277 11.32 -2.26 -9.48
N GLU A 278 11.46 -1.95 -8.19
CA GLU A 278 12.62 -2.36 -7.39
C GLU A 278 12.68 -3.89 -7.20
N LEU A 279 11.55 -4.55 -6.95
CA LEU A 279 11.51 -6.01 -6.88
C LEU A 279 11.90 -6.66 -8.21
N HIS A 280 11.38 -6.14 -9.32
CA HIS A 280 11.67 -6.66 -10.65
C HIS A 280 13.16 -6.57 -11.02
N ARG A 281 13.87 -5.53 -10.57
CA ARG A 281 15.33 -5.43 -10.76
C ARG A 281 16.08 -6.61 -10.11
N ILE A 282 15.56 -7.13 -9.00
CA ILE A 282 16.11 -8.32 -8.34
C ILE A 282 15.65 -9.59 -9.08
N GLN A 283 14.35 -9.72 -9.33
CA GLN A 283 13.74 -10.91 -9.95
C GLN A 283 14.28 -11.23 -11.35
N SER A 284 14.50 -10.21 -12.17
CA SER A 284 14.96 -10.37 -13.56
C SER A 284 16.32 -11.06 -13.66
N ALA A 285 17.17 -10.99 -12.62
CA ALA A 285 18.40 -11.77 -12.55
C ALA A 285 18.15 -13.28 -12.39
N GLY A 286 17.06 -13.65 -11.71
CA GLY A 286 16.61 -15.04 -11.52
C GLY A 286 16.04 -15.68 -12.78
N ALA A 287 15.55 -14.86 -13.72
CA ALA A 287 15.00 -15.31 -14.99
C ALA A 287 16.05 -15.81 -16.00
N ALA A 288 17.35 -15.65 -15.73
CA ALA A 288 18.40 -16.08 -16.64
C ALA A 288 18.47 -17.61 -16.73
N ARG A 289 18.00 -18.16 -17.85
CA ARG A 289 18.03 -19.60 -18.16
C ARG A 289 19.08 -19.96 -19.19
N LYS A 290 19.81 -21.05 -18.95
CA LYS A 290 20.78 -21.60 -19.92
C LYS A 290 20.11 -22.46 -20.99
N ASN A 291 19.06 -23.18 -20.63
CA ASN A 291 18.34 -24.08 -21.53
C ASN A 291 16.82 -23.87 -21.41
N LEU A 292 16.17 -23.55 -22.53
CA LEU A 292 14.72 -23.33 -22.57
C LEU A 292 13.90 -24.63 -22.49
N GLY A 293 14.50 -25.79 -22.82
CA GLY A 293 13.81 -27.07 -22.84
C GLY A 293 13.77 -27.81 -21.51
N LYS A 294 14.56 -27.41 -20.51
CA LYS A 294 14.60 -28.03 -19.18
C LYS A 294 15.06 -27.03 -18.13
N LEU A 295 14.37 -26.96 -17.00
CA LEU A 295 14.82 -26.20 -15.83
C LEU A 295 15.97 -26.95 -15.15
N THR A 296 17.15 -26.33 -15.11
CA THR A 296 18.32 -26.89 -14.42
C THR A 296 18.32 -26.52 -12.94
N VAL A 297 19.08 -27.25 -12.11
CA VAL A 297 19.22 -26.90 -10.69
C VAL A 297 19.87 -25.54 -10.50
N GLU A 298 20.76 -25.13 -11.40
CA GLU A 298 21.38 -23.81 -11.38
C GLU A 298 20.39 -22.70 -11.76
N ASP A 299 19.46 -22.96 -12.69
CA ASP A 299 18.36 -22.04 -12.98
C ASP A 299 17.47 -21.88 -11.74
N ALA A 300 17.08 -23.00 -11.11
CA ALA A 300 16.27 -23.00 -9.90
C ALA A 300 16.99 -22.31 -8.72
N GLY A 301 18.30 -22.48 -8.58
CA GLY A 301 19.11 -21.78 -7.57
C GLY A 301 19.12 -20.27 -7.77
N ARG A 302 19.19 -19.78 -9.01
CA ARG A 302 19.07 -18.35 -9.33
C ARG A 302 17.67 -17.81 -9.05
N MET A 303 16.64 -18.57 -9.40
CA MET A 303 15.24 -18.24 -9.11
C MET A 303 15.02 -18.13 -7.59
N MET A 304 15.50 -19.11 -6.83
CA MET A 304 15.42 -19.13 -5.36
C MET A 304 16.13 -17.94 -4.72
N TRP A 305 17.36 -17.65 -5.15
CA TRP A 305 18.12 -16.51 -4.63
C TRP A 305 17.41 -15.19 -4.89
N SER A 306 16.79 -15.05 -6.06
CA SER A 306 16.03 -13.85 -6.42
C SER A 306 14.78 -13.69 -5.54
N VAL A 307 14.03 -14.78 -5.31
CA VAL A 307 12.89 -14.82 -4.38
C VAL A 307 13.32 -14.40 -2.97
N LEU A 308 14.40 -14.98 -2.44
CA LEU A 308 14.92 -14.64 -1.11
C LEU A 308 15.27 -13.15 -0.98
N ARG A 309 15.95 -12.58 -1.98
CA ARG A 309 16.28 -11.15 -2.01
C ARG A 309 15.03 -10.27 -2.11
N CYS A 310 14.00 -10.71 -2.84
CA CYS A 310 12.71 -10.01 -2.90
C CYS A 310 12.00 -10.00 -1.55
N HIS A 311 12.00 -11.12 -0.82
CA HIS A 311 11.45 -11.19 0.54
C HIS A 311 12.14 -10.20 1.48
N ARG A 312 13.48 -10.21 1.49
CA ARG A 312 14.26 -9.27 2.30
C ARG A 312 13.97 -7.82 1.94
N LEU A 313 13.93 -7.47 0.65
CA LEU A 313 13.61 -6.11 0.22
C LEU A 313 12.19 -5.71 0.61
N MET A 314 11.22 -6.63 0.58
CA MET A 314 9.87 -6.39 1.05
C MET A 314 9.82 -6.14 2.56
N ASP A 315 10.55 -6.91 3.36
CA ASP A 315 10.67 -6.68 4.80
C ASP A 315 11.30 -5.30 5.09
N ASP A 316 12.30 -4.90 4.32
CA ASP A 316 12.91 -3.57 4.40
C ASP A 316 11.91 -2.46 4.03
N PHE A 317 11.10 -2.64 2.99
CA PHE A 317 10.03 -1.70 2.65
C PHE A 317 8.99 -1.60 3.76
N ILE A 318 8.54 -2.73 4.31
CA ILE A 318 7.52 -2.79 5.36
C ILE A 318 8.03 -2.13 6.65
N SER A 319 9.27 -2.39 7.05
CA SER A 319 9.87 -1.77 8.25
C SER A 319 9.97 -0.25 8.14
N HIS A 320 10.08 0.29 6.92
CA HIS A 320 10.06 1.72 6.62
C HIS A 320 8.67 2.25 6.24
N LYS A 321 7.60 1.46 6.45
CA LYS A 321 6.21 1.81 6.10
C LYS A 321 6.04 2.25 4.63
N PHE A 322 6.84 1.66 3.74
CA PHE A 322 6.96 1.96 2.32
C PHE A 322 7.49 3.38 2.01
N LEU A 323 6.78 4.43 2.47
CA LEU A 323 7.14 5.84 2.20
C LEU A 323 8.48 6.28 2.79
N GLY A 324 8.92 5.66 3.88
CA GLY A 324 10.18 6.00 4.54
C GLY A 324 11.43 5.43 3.85
N HIS A 325 11.25 4.53 2.87
CA HIS A 325 12.37 3.79 2.30
C HIS A 325 13.12 4.61 1.23
N PRO A 326 14.46 4.73 1.30
CA PRO A 326 15.23 5.52 0.33
C PRO A 326 15.02 5.12 -1.13
N LYS A 327 14.93 3.81 -1.43
CA LYS A 327 14.67 3.34 -2.80
C LYS A 327 13.30 3.75 -3.36
N LEU A 328 12.32 4.03 -2.49
CA LEU A 328 10.98 4.47 -2.91
C LEU A 328 10.84 5.99 -2.93
N SER A 329 11.75 6.72 -2.27
CA SER A 329 11.69 8.19 -2.16
C SER A 329 11.68 8.92 -3.50
N GLY A 330 12.40 8.40 -4.51
CA GLY A 330 12.43 8.99 -5.85
C GLY A 330 11.06 9.01 -6.53
N TYR A 331 10.25 7.97 -6.31
CA TYR A 331 8.90 7.88 -6.87
C TYR A 331 7.96 8.90 -6.20
N SER A 332 8.02 8.99 -4.87
CA SER A 332 7.26 10.00 -4.11
C SER A 332 7.66 11.43 -4.47
N LEU A 333 8.96 11.71 -4.49
CA LEU A 333 9.48 13.03 -4.85
C LEU A 333 9.13 13.40 -6.28
N SER A 334 9.28 12.48 -7.24
CA SER A 334 8.93 12.75 -8.63
C SER A 334 7.46 13.13 -8.79
N HIS A 335 6.55 12.49 -8.03
CA HIS A 335 5.15 12.89 -8.01
C HIS A 335 5.01 14.30 -7.43
N LEU A 336 5.55 14.56 -6.23
CA LEU A 336 5.51 15.90 -5.62
C LEU A 336 6.08 17.00 -6.51
N PHE A 337 7.17 16.73 -7.25
CA PHE A 337 7.78 17.70 -8.17
C PHE A 337 6.90 18.01 -9.39
N ARG A 338 6.14 17.03 -9.89
CA ARG A 338 5.19 17.22 -11.01
C ARG A 338 3.92 17.95 -10.58
N HIS A 339 3.50 17.76 -9.33
CA HIS A 339 2.22 18.25 -8.81
C HIS A 339 2.34 19.39 -7.79
N ARG A 340 3.56 19.87 -7.49
CA ARG A 340 3.76 21.04 -6.63
C ARG A 340 3.17 22.30 -7.25
N LEU A 341 2.55 23.12 -6.41
CA LEU A 341 2.24 24.50 -6.75
C LEU A 341 3.54 25.28 -6.93
N THR A 342 3.85 25.67 -8.16
CA THR A 342 4.98 26.57 -8.41
C THR A 342 4.57 28.02 -8.16
N PRO A 343 5.52 28.96 -7.93
CA PRO A 343 5.18 30.38 -7.84
C PRO A 343 4.36 30.88 -9.03
N LYS A 344 4.62 30.34 -10.24
CA LYS A 344 3.86 30.64 -11.45
C LYS A 344 2.39 30.19 -11.37
N ASN A 345 2.10 29.10 -10.67
CA ASN A 345 0.72 28.64 -10.44
C ASN A 345 0.02 29.48 -9.36
N LEU A 346 0.78 29.99 -8.38
CA LEU A 346 0.24 30.78 -7.27
C LEU A 346 -0.06 32.24 -7.65
N GLU A 347 0.68 32.83 -8.60
CA GLU A 347 0.47 34.22 -9.01
C GLU A 347 -0.95 34.51 -9.52
N PRO A 348 -1.55 33.70 -10.42
CA PRO A 348 -2.94 33.88 -10.84
C PRO A 348 -3.92 33.78 -9.67
N ILE A 349 -3.73 32.81 -8.77
CA ILE A 349 -4.58 32.62 -7.59
C ILE A 349 -4.49 33.83 -6.67
N LYS A 350 -3.28 34.34 -6.42
CA LYS A 350 -3.06 35.56 -5.65
C LYS A 350 -3.76 36.75 -6.29
N GLY A 351 -3.69 36.88 -7.63
CA GLY A 351 -4.42 37.89 -8.38
C GLY A 351 -5.94 37.79 -8.20
N GLN A 352 -6.50 36.59 -8.29
CA GLN A 352 -7.94 36.34 -8.08
C GLN A 352 -8.37 36.64 -6.65
N VAL A 353 -7.57 36.26 -5.64
CA VAL A 353 -7.85 36.57 -4.23
C VAL A 353 -7.86 38.09 -4.01
N GLU A 354 -6.90 38.82 -4.56
CA GLU A 354 -6.87 40.27 -4.45
C GLU A 354 -8.04 40.94 -5.20
N GLN A 355 -8.49 40.38 -6.32
CA GLN A 355 -9.69 40.84 -7.01
C GLN A 355 -10.95 40.61 -6.16
N LEU A 356 -11.15 39.40 -5.63
CA LEU A 356 -12.28 39.06 -4.78
C LEU A 356 -12.34 39.93 -3.51
N LYS A 357 -11.18 40.23 -2.90
CA LYS A 357 -11.11 41.17 -1.76
C LYS A 357 -11.62 42.56 -2.13
N ARG A 358 -11.29 43.08 -3.32
CA ARG A 358 -11.79 44.38 -3.79
C ARG A 358 -13.30 44.35 -4.03
N GLU A 359 -13.81 43.29 -4.64
CA GLU A 359 -15.24 43.10 -4.88
C GLU A 359 -16.03 43.02 -3.57
N LEU A 360 -15.54 42.24 -2.59
CA LEU A 360 -16.12 42.14 -1.26
C LEU A 360 -16.17 43.50 -0.54
N ALA A 361 -15.08 44.26 -0.59
CA ALA A 361 -15.02 45.61 -0.02
C ALA A 361 -16.06 46.54 -0.66
N ALA A 362 -16.22 46.49 -1.99
CA ALA A 362 -17.21 47.28 -2.71
C ALA A 362 -18.65 46.90 -2.34
N VAL A 363 -18.94 45.60 -2.14
CA VAL A 363 -20.25 45.13 -1.70
C VAL A 363 -20.55 45.58 -0.27
N ASN A 364 -19.59 45.51 0.65
CA ASN A 364 -19.76 45.97 2.03
C ASN A 364 -20.08 47.48 2.09
N VAL A 365 -19.40 48.31 1.28
CA VAL A 365 -19.72 49.75 1.18
C VAL A 365 -21.13 50.00 0.65
N LYS A 366 -21.63 49.16 -0.27
CA LYS A 366 -23.02 49.27 -0.76
C LYS A 366 -24.04 48.85 0.30
N LEU A 367 -23.74 47.84 1.09
CA LEU A 367 -24.60 47.35 2.18
C LEU A 367 -24.76 48.38 3.31
N THR A 368 -23.67 49.03 3.73
CA THR A 368 -23.74 50.07 4.77
C THR A 368 -24.58 51.25 4.31
N LYS A 369 -24.35 51.75 3.09
CA LYS A 369 -25.17 52.83 2.49
C LYS A 369 -26.66 52.49 2.36
N LYS A 370 -27.02 51.21 2.19
CA LYS A 370 -28.41 50.77 2.15
C LYS A 370 -29.05 50.75 3.54
N LYS A 371 -28.30 50.38 4.59
CA LYS A 371 -28.79 50.44 5.98
C LYS A 371 -29.04 51.88 6.40
N ASP A 372 -28.15 52.81 6.06
CA ASP A 372 -28.28 54.22 6.42
C ASP A 372 -29.46 54.94 5.72
N LYS A 373 -30.05 54.34 4.68
CA LYS A 373 -31.23 54.86 3.96
C LYS A 373 -32.55 54.19 4.34
N GLY A 374 -32.51 53.16 5.20
CA GLY A 374 -33.68 52.37 5.62
C GLY A 374 -34.18 52.66 7.03
N THR A 375 -33.52 53.56 7.75
CA THR A 375 -33.97 54.27 8.96
C THR A 375 -34.28 55.70 8.60
#